data_AF-H0TBR1-F1
#
_entry.id   AF-H0TBR1-F1
#
_cell.length_a   1.000
_cell.length_b   1.000
_cell.length_c   1.000
_cell.angle_alpha   90.00
_cell.angle_beta   90.00
_cell.angle_gamma   90.00
#
_symmetry.space_group_name_H-M   'P 1'
#
loop_
_entity.id
_entity.type
_entity.pdbx_description
1 polymer ?
#
loop_
_entity_poly.entity_id
_entity_poly.type
_entity_poly.pdbx_seq_one_letter_code
_entity_poly.pdbx_strand_id
1 'polypeptide(L)'
;MPSNGFEKVVFIPANFHLSERAAAMLRELTELASQDRGRTTLPAIFWAEEYDEIKRRVIVHGVSTGWYAVDELPARLVQQVDGVSLAFLVTPRHAPHFQGRTIDFQETKFVLTP
;
A
#
# COMPACT_ATOMS: atom_id res chain seq x y z
N MET A 1 -26.48 11.25 2.60
CA MET A 1 -25.33 10.35 2.42
C MET A 1 -24.08 11.19 2.56
N PRO A 2 -23.20 10.99 3.56
CA PRO A 2 -21.94 11.68 3.52
C PRO A 2 -21.14 11.06 2.37
N SER A 3 -20.80 11.89 1.40
CA SER A 3 -19.70 11.59 0.49
C SER A 3 -18.47 11.36 1.36
N ASN A 4 -18.11 10.09 1.58
CA ASN A 4 -16.77 9.70 2.00
C ASN A 4 -15.86 10.04 0.83
N GLY A 5 -15.64 11.35 0.66
CA GLY A 5 -14.75 11.90 -0.32
C GLY A 5 -13.40 11.35 0.05
N PHE A 6 -12.89 10.43 -0.77
CA PHE A 6 -11.47 10.30 -0.98
C PHE A 6 -10.93 11.73 -0.97
N GLU A 7 -10.26 12.15 0.12
CA GLU A 7 -9.44 13.34 0.09
C GLU A 7 -8.67 13.26 -1.22
N LYS A 8 -8.83 14.29 -2.08
CA LYS A 8 -8.35 14.29 -3.47
C LYS A 8 -7.06 13.48 -3.55
N VAL A 9 -7.10 12.27 -4.10
CA VAL A 9 -5.96 11.35 -4.03
C VAL A 9 -4.79 12.04 -4.71
N VAL A 10 -3.83 12.51 -3.90
CA VAL A 10 -2.67 13.26 -4.34
C VAL A 10 -1.62 12.26 -4.77
N PHE A 11 -0.99 12.51 -5.91
CA PHE A 11 0.19 11.75 -6.28
C PHE A 11 1.33 12.08 -5.32
N ILE A 12 1.82 11.07 -4.60
CA ILE A 12 3.00 11.17 -3.74
C ILE A 12 4.04 10.19 -4.29
N PRO A 13 5.25 10.65 -4.68
CA PRO A 13 6.30 9.75 -5.11
C PRO A 13 6.63 8.72 -4.03
N ALA A 14 6.72 7.44 -4.41
CA ALA A 14 7.26 6.42 -3.54
C ALA A 14 8.69 6.79 -3.13
N ASN A 15 8.95 6.77 -1.83
CA ASN A 15 10.20 7.19 -1.21
C ASN A 15 10.84 6.07 -0.37
N PHE A 16 10.52 4.82 -0.70
CA PHE A 16 10.98 3.59 -0.07
C PHE A 16 11.51 2.61 -1.11
N HIS A 17 12.16 1.56 -0.63
CA HIS A 17 12.54 0.38 -1.41
C HIS A 17 11.72 -0.84 -1.03
N LEU A 18 11.62 -1.81 -1.93
CA LEU A 18 11.14 -3.16 -1.65
C LEU A 18 12.36 -4.08 -1.54
N SER A 19 12.38 -4.93 -0.51
CA SER A 19 13.29 -6.07 -0.51
C SER A 19 12.91 -7.01 -1.67
N GLU A 20 13.86 -7.83 -2.13
CA GLU A 20 13.57 -8.85 -3.15
C GLU A 20 12.42 -9.78 -2.72
N ARG A 21 12.37 -10.11 -1.42
CA ARG A 21 11.34 -10.96 -0.84
C ARG A 21 9.98 -10.28 -0.81
N ALA A 22 9.92 -9.00 -0.44
CA ALA A 22 8.67 -8.24 -0.50
C ALA A 22 8.18 -8.09 -1.93
N ALA A 23 9.08 -7.83 -2.88
CA ALA A 23 8.74 -7.73 -4.29
C ALA A 23 8.19 -9.06 -4.84
N ALA A 24 8.81 -10.20 -4.50
CA ALA A 24 8.33 -11.52 -4.88
C ALA A 24 6.94 -11.80 -4.29
N MET A 25 6.76 -11.55 -3.00
CA MET A 25 5.48 -11.79 -2.31
C MET A 25 4.37 -10.88 -2.82
N LEU A 26 4.66 -9.60 -3.13
CA LEU A 26 3.67 -8.71 -3.73
C LEU A 26 3.21 -9.21 -5.10
N ARG A 27 4.11 -9.77 -5.93
CA ARG A 27 3.72 -10.35 -7.22
C ARG A 27 2.84 -11.58 -7.04
N GLU A 28 3.24 -12.50 -6.16
CA GLU A 28 2.48 -13.71 -5.86
C GLU A 28 1.07 -13.39 -5.37
N LEU A 29 0.94 -12.53 -4.36
CA LEU A 29 -0.36 -12.13 -3.82
C LEU A 29 -1.21 -11.35 -4.83
N THR A 30 -0.58 -10.57 -5.71
CA THR A 30 -1.29 -9.86 -6.79
C THR A 30 -1.82 -10.82 -7.85
N GLU A 31 -1.06 -11.87 -8.18
CA GLU A 31 -1.54 -12.91 -9.08
C GLU A 31 -2.75 -13.64 -8.48
N LEU A 32 -2.65 -14.05 -7.22
CA LEU A 32 -3.77 -14.68 -6.48
C LEU A 32 -5.00 -13.76 -6.42
N ALA A 33 -4.82 -12.48 -6.07
CA ALA A 33 -5.90 -11.50 -6.04
C ALA A 33 -6.54 -11.29 -7.43
N SER A 34 -5.73 -11.35 -8.49
CA SER A 34 -6.23 -11.21 -9.86
C SER A 34 -7.05 -12.42 -10.30
N GLN A 35 -6.61 -13.62 -9.92
CA GLN A 35 -7.32 -14.87 -10.19
C GLN A 35 -8.65 -14.92 -9.43
N ASP A 36 -8.63 -14.62 -8.12
CA ASP A 36 -9.82 -14.61 -7.26
C ASP A 36 -10.90 -13.64 -7.77
N ARG A 37 -10.48 -12.46 -8.23
CA ARG A 37 -11.40 -11.45 -8.78
C ARG A 37 -11.76 -11.65 -10.25
N GLY A 38 -11.07 -12.55 -10.96
CA GLY A 38 -11.20 -12.72 -12.42
C GLY A 38 -10.80 -11.48 -13.23
N ARG A 39 -9.94 -10.60 -12.67
CA ARG A 39 -9.54 -9.32 -13.28
C ARG A 39 -8.11 -8.98 -12.89
N THR A 40 -7.36 -8.31 -13.76
CA THR A 40 -6.00 -7.85 -13.44
C THR A 40 -6.04 -6.81 -12.32
N THR A 41 -5.29 -7.07 -11.25
CA THR A 41 -5.14 -6.16 -10.12
C THR A 41 -3.72 -5.62 -10.00
N LEU A 42 -3.58 -4.54 -9.24
CA LEU A 42 -2.31 -4.00 -8.79
C LEU A 42 -2.28 -3.89 -7.27
N PRO A 43 -1.12 -4.13 -6.64
CA PRO A 43 -0.95 -3.90 -5.23
C PRO A 43 -0.97 -2.40 -4.94
N ALA A 44 -1.54 -2.05 -3.79
CA ALA A 44 -1.51 -0.72 -3.23
C ALA A 44 -0.91 -0.78 -1.82
N ILE A 45 0.00 0.15 -1.55
CA ILE A 45 0.66 0.31 -0.25
C ILE A 45 0.04 1.50 0.47
N PHE A 46 -0.33 1.30 1.73
CA PHE A 46 -0.89 2.33 2.59
C PHE A 46 -0.33 2.26 4.01
N TRP A 47 -0.63 3.29 4.79
CA TRP A 47 -0.35 3.37 6.22
C TRP A 47 -1.64 3.13 7.00
N ALA A 48 -1.70 2.02 7.73
CA ALA A 48 -2.88 1.61 8.47
C ALA A 48 -2.83 2.11 9.91
N GLU A 49 -3.84 2.91 10.26
CA GLU A 49 -4.11 3.41 11.60
C GLU A 49 -5.61 3.21 11.89
N GLU A 50 -5.95 2.80 13.11
CA GLU A 50 -7.31 2.63 13.57
C GLU A 50 -7.51 3.43 14.87
N TYR A 51 -8.63 4.15 15.00
CA TYR A 51 -8.99 4.75 16.28
C TYR A 51 -9.76 3.74 17.14
N ASP A 52 -9.13 3.25 18.21
CA ASP A 52 -9.76 2.38 19.18
C ASP A 52 -10.63 3.23 20.12
N GLU A 53 -11.94 3.18 19.91
CA GLU A 53 -12.95 3.91 20.70
C GLU A 53 -12.95 3.53 22.19
N ILE A 54 -12.63 2.26 22.51
CA ILE A 54 -12.62 1.76 23.89
C ILE A 54 -11.40 2.31 24.63
N LYS A 55 -10.22 2.26 24.00
CA LYS A 55 -8.97 2.79 24.57
C LYS A 55 -8.80 4.30 24.33
N ARG A 56 -9.70 4.92 23.57
CA ARG A 56 -9.67 6.33 23.14
C ARG A 56 -8.30 6.74 22.58
N ARG A 57 -7.72 5.91 21.72
CA ARG A 57 -6.38 6.16 21.15
C ARG A 57 -6.26 5.62 19.74
N VAL A 58 -5.38 6.23 18.95
CA VAL A 58 -4.97 5.70 17.65
C VAL A 58 -4.03 4.51 17.87
N ILE A 59 -4.35 3.39 17.24
CA ILE A 59 -3.51 2.21 17.11
C ILE A 59 -2.88 2.24 15.72
N VAL A 60 -1.55 2.20 15.68
CA VAL A 60 -0.79 2.17 14.43
C VAL A 60 -0.49 0.71 14.08
N HIS A 61 -1.01 0.24 12.95
CA HIS A 61 -0.71 -1.08 12.39
C HIS A 61 0.51 -1.03 11.46
N GLY A 62 0.81 0.15 10.91
CA GLY A 62 1.99 0.40 10.09
C GLY A 62 1.73 0.17 8.61
N VAL A 63 2.71 -0.42 7.90
CA VAL A 63 2.56 -0.74 6.48
C VAL A 63 1.47 -1.78 6.27
N SER A 64 0.61 -1.55 5.29
CA SER A 64 -0.41 -2.50 4.90
C SER A 64 -0.66 -2.45 3.39
N THR A 65 -1.26 -3.52 2.88
CA THR A 65 -1.37 -3.81 1.45
C THR A 65 -2.80 -4.12 1.07
N GLY A 66 -3.19 -3.69 -0.12
CA GLY A 66 -4.50 -3.95 -0.70
C GLY A 66 -4.39 -4.11 -2.21
N TRP A 67 -5.46 -4.57 -2.84
CA TRP A 67 -5.49 -4.84 -4.28
C TRP A 67 -6.69 -4.15 -4.93
N TYR A 68 -6.40 -3.42 -5.99
CA TYR A 68 -7.38 -2.70 -6.79
C TYR A 68 -7.32 -3.19 -8.23
N ALA A 69 -8.46 -3.22 -8.92
CA ALA A 69 -8.42 -3.49 -10.35
C ALA A 69 -7.70 -2.34 -11.07
N VAL A 70 -6.96 -2.66 -12.14
CA VAL A 70 -6.16 -1.66 -12.88
C VAL A 70 -7.02 -0.50 -13.37
N ASP A 71 -8.27 -0.76 -13.74
CA ASP A 71 -9.22 0.23 -14.26
C ASP A 71 -9.94 1.05 -13.18
N GLU A 72 -9.81 0.67 -11.90
CA GLU A 72 -10.33 1.42 -10.76
C GLU A 72 -9.34 2.48 -10.25
N LEU A 73 -8.06 2.34 -10.61
CA LEU A 73 -7.00 3.27 -10.22
C LEU A 73 -6.66 4.24 -11.36
N PRO A 74 -6.65 5.56 -11.10
CA PRO A 74 -6.09 6.50 -12.06
C PRO A 74 -4.63 6.16 -12.38
N ALA A 75 -4.31 5.95 -13.65
CA ALA A 75 -2.97 5.51 -14.10
C ALA A 75 -1.83 6.40 -13.58
N ARG A 76 -2.10 7.70 -13.36
CA ARG A 76 -1.15 8.65 -12.77
C ARG A 76 -0.68 8.31 -11.35
N LEU A 77 -1.40 7.44 -10.62
CA LEU A 77 -1.06 7.01 -9.26
C LEU A 77 -0.19 5.75 -9.25
N VAL A 78 -0.06 5.08 -10.39
CA VAL A 78 0.74 3.87 -10.53
C VAL A 78 2.20 4.25 -10.70
N GLN A 79 3.07 3.60 -9.93
CA GLN A 79 4.50 3.86 -9.86
C GLN A 79 5.27 2.55 -10.00
N GLN A 80 6.51 2.63 -10.50
CA GLN A 80 7.44 1.50 -10.49
C GLN A 80 8.38 1.64 -9.29
N VAL A 81 8.40 0.63 -8.42
CA VAL A 81 9.31 0.56 -7.27
C VAL A 81 9.99 -0.80 -7.32
N ASP A 82 11.31 -0.83 -7.51
CA ASP A 82 12.12 -2.04 -7.56
C ASP A 82 11.53 -3.13 -8.48
N GLY A 83 11.04 -2.70 -9.66
CA GLY A 83 10.46 -3.56 -10.69
C GLY A 83 9.03 -4.05 -10.40
N VAL A 84 8.36 -3.54 -9.36
CA VAL A 84 6.95 -3.80 -9.05
C VAL A 84 6.13 -2.57 -9.41
N SER A 85 5.08 -2.79 -10.20
CA SER A 85 4.05 -1.78 -10.47
C SER A 85 3.08 -1.74 -9.30
N LEU A 86 2.96 -0.61 -8.61
CA LEU A 86 2.09 -0.46 -7.45
C LEU A 86 1.49 0.94 -7.34
N ALA A 87 0.44 1.08 -6.53
CA ALA A 87 -0.08 2.38 -6.12
C ALA A 87 0.39 2.72 -4.71
N PHE A 88 1.02 3.89 -4.52
CA PHE A 88 1.37 4.38 -3.18
C PHE A 88 0.29 5.34 -2.69
N LEU A 89 -0.66 4.79 -1.91
CA LEU A 89 -1.89 5.47 -1.51
C LEU A 89 -1.77 5.96 -0.06
N VAL A 90 -0.90 6.94 0.15
CA VAL A 90 -0.68 7.58 1.46
C VAL A 90 -1.02 9.07 1.41
N THR A 91 -1.19 9.67 2.58
CA THR A 91 -1.29 11.13 2.72
C THR A 91 0.11 11.75 2.88
N PRO A 92 0.29 13.06 2.65
CA PRO A 92 1.56 13.73 2.90
C PRO A 92 2.06 13.58 4.34
N ARG A 93 1.14 13.41 5.30
CA ARG A 93 1.47 13.14 6.70
C ARG A 93 2.09 11.76 6.91
N HIS A 94 1.69 10.76 6.13
CA HIS A 94 2.15 9.38 6.29
C HIS A 94 3.38 9.04 5.43
N ALA A 95 3.61 9.76 4.34
CA ALA A 95 4.76 9.55 3.45
C ALA A 95 6.13 9.53 4.18
N PRO A 96 6.37 10.36 5.22
CA PRO A 96 7.62 10.30 5.99
C PRO A 96 7.88 8.96 6.70
N HIS A 97 6.85 8.14 6.99
CA HIS A 97 7.07 6.83 7.63
C HIS A 97 7.85 5.85 6.74
N PHE A 98 7.83 6.07 5.43
CA PHE A 98 8.44 5.24 4.40
C PHE A 98 9.80 5.77 3.93
N GLN A 99 10.11 7.04 4.21
CA GLN A 99 11.24 7.74 3.61
C GLN A 99 12.58 7.05 3.90
N GLY A 100 13.25 6.61 2.84
CA GLY A 100 14.58 5.99 2.90
C GLY A 100 14.58 4.58 3.51
N ARG A 101 13.41 3.99 3.73
CA ARG A 101 13.25 2.67 4.37
C ARG A 101 12.98 1.59 3.34
N THR A 102 13.14 0.34 3.78
CA THR A 102 12.81 -0.83 2.96
C THR A 102 11.55 -1.51 3.51
N ILE A 103 10.58 -1.79 2.64
CA ILE A 103 9.49 -2.72 2.95
C ILE A 103 10.02 -4.12 2.69
N ASP A 104 10.00 -4.96 3.72
CA ASP A 104 10.37 -6.37 3.66
C ASP A 104 9.14 -7.25 3.98
N PHE A 105 9.21 -8.53 3.61
CA PHE A 105 8.21 -9.51 3.99
C PHE A 105 8.81 -10.49 4.99
N GLN A 106 8.25 -10.53 6.20
CA GLN A 106 8.76 -11.34 7.30
C GLN A 106 7.65 -12.20 7.86
N GLU A 107 7.90 -13.51 7.90
CA GLU A 107 6.96 -14.56 8.31
C GLU A 107 5.66 -14.51 7.51
N THR A 108 4.73 -13.65 7.91
CA THR A 108 3.37 -13.56 7.37
C THR A 108 2.94 -12.12 7.06
N LYS A 109 3.82 -11.13 7.20
CA LYS A 109 3.44 -9.72 7.05
C LYS A 109 4.53 -8.87 6.41
N PHE A 110 4.09 -7.77 5.80
CA PHE A 110 4.97 -6.71 5.37
C PHE A 110 5.40 -5.86 6.58
N VAL A 111 6.68 -5.49 6.62
CA VAL A 111 7.25 -4.67 7.68
C VAL A 111 8.15 -3.61 7.05
N LEU A 112 8.29 -2.46 7.73
CA LEU A 112 9.31 -1.49 7.36
C LEU A 112 10.58 -1.75 8.17
N THR A 113 11.69 -1.95 7.48
CA THR A 113 13.02 -1.98 8.08
C THR A 113 13.72 -0.64 7.85
N PRO A 114 14.78 -0.32 8.62
CA PRO A 114 15.72 0.71 8.22
C PRO A 114 16.27 0.45 6.81
#